data_AF-A0A2N6BEI0-F1
#
_entry.id   AF-A0A2N6BEI0-F1
#
_cell.length_a   1.000
_cell.length_b   1.000
_cell.length_c   1.000
_cell.angle_alpha   90.00
_cell.angle_beta   90.00
_cell.angle_gamma   90.00
#
_symmetry.space_group_name_H-M   'P 1'
#
loop_
_entity.id
_entity.type
_entity.pdbx_description
1 polymer ?
#
loop_
_entity_poly.entity_id
_entity_poly.type
_entity_poly.pdbx_seq_one_letter_code
_entity_poly.pdbx_strand_id
1 'polypeptide(L)'
;LFAEAFINGLVRGYVEENMFVQREATYGANRFFDEQLEIFKQKLDGAEDAIIEFRKKQKTYLSLNETTILQDLRRLSSELEGVEVEKATIKAKQEAIAKQLESIDQMIDLDKPQSRGRERLAALESRLDRLASMYTDNYPEVIRVRAEIEEERARLLELGDEELENEETGEEGLMTFNPVYVDTRQRLLELEAELSSKESMKARLEGLIKQKEQLLQEIPENQKQLNVLEQERDSARKIYEELLKRQGQAEVSKQMEIGDKTLNFRLVDPAITPKHPVSPNLQLFMLVAVLGGLAGAFGVALLLDGLGSSSIRSVNEIEDFDVEILGSIPYLDTKKERVKKNISRATVISIMSIYYLCVVGLFIYETYFRWEQ
;
A
#
# COMPACT_ATOMS: atom_id res chain seq x y z
N LEU A 1 6.89 -23.33 58.25
CA LEU A 1 8.15 -22.99 57.56
C LEU A 1 8.18 -23.51 56.13
N PHE A 2 8.04 -24.83 55.88
CA PHE A 2 8.07 -25.37 54.50
C PHE A 2 6.97 -24.82 53.57
N ALA A 3 5.71 -24.82 54.03
CA ALA A 3 4.58 -24.34 53.21
C ALA A 3 4.70 -22.85 52.85
N GLU A 4 5.15 -22.01 53.79
CA GLU A 4 5.42 -20.58 53.55
C GLU A 4 6.53 -20.40 52.49
N ALA A 5 7.66 -21.08 52.65
CA ALA A 5 8.78 -21.00 51.72
C ALA A 5 8.39 -21.51 50.33
N PHE A 6 7.57 -22.58 50.26
CA PHE A 6 7.06 -23.12 49.00
C PHE A 6 6.14 -22.14 48.28
N ILE A 7 5.16 -21.54 48.97
CA ILE A 7 4.22 -20.58 48.36
C ILE A 7 4.96 -19.31 47.92
N ASN A 8 5.80 -18.74 48.79
CA ASN A 8 6.56 -17.55 48.44
C ASN A 8 7.57 -17.83 47.31
N GLY A 9 8.15 -19.03 47.26
CA GLY A 9 9.00 -19.48 46.15
C GLY A 9 8.23 -19.64 44.84
N LEU A 10 7.04 -20.23 44.86
CA LEU A 10 6.15 -20.37 43.70
C LEU A 10 5.73 -18.99 43.16
N VAL A 11 5.35 -18.07 44.04
CA VAL A 11 4.97 -16.70 43.66
C VAL A 11 6.16 -15.96 43.04
N ARG A 12 7.36 -16.07 43.62
CA ARG A 12 8.57 -15.47 43.03
C ARG A 12 8.88 -16.05 41.66
N GLY A 13 8.85 -17.39 41.52
CA GLY A 13 9.09 -18.07 40.25
C GLY A 13 8.08 -17.66 39.19
N TYR A 14 6.79 -17.55 39.56
CA TYR A 14 5.75 -17.06 38.65
C TYR A 14 5.98 -15.61 38.21
N VAL A 15 6.40 -14.74 39.12
CA VAL A 15 6.71 -13.33 38.80
C VAL A 15 7.94 -13.24 37.90
N GLU A 16 9.01 -13.97 38.20
CA GLU A 16 10.22 -14.02 37.36
C GLU A 16 9.93 -14.56 35.96
N GLU A 17 9.15 -15.64 35.85
CA GLU A 17 8.76 -16.22 34.56
C GLU A 17 7.95 -15.23 33.73
N ASN A 18 6.94 -14.58 34.33
CA ASN A 18 6.15 -13.57 33.62
C ASN A 18 7.01 -12.38 33.19
N MET A 19 7.93 -11.91 34.04
CA MET A 19 8.87 -10.85 33.66
C MET A 19 9.79 -11.25 32.52
N PHE A 20 10.25 -12.51 32.50
CA PHE A 20 11.08 -13.04 31.43
C PHE A 20 10.30 -13.11 30.12
N VAL A 21 9.10 -13.71 30.12
CA VAL A 21 8.21 -13.82 28.96
C VAL A 21 7.87 -12.44 28.38
N GLN A 22 7.52 -11.48 29.24
CA GLN A 22 7.18 -10.13 28.81
C GLN A 22 8.38 -9.42 28.16
N ARG A 23 9.57 -9.53 28.77
CA ARG A 23 10.81 -8.98 28.19
C ARG A 23 11.12 -9.61 26.85
N GLU A 24 11.05 -10.93 26.74
CA GLU A 24 11.32 -11.65 25.50
C GLU A 24 10.36 -11.23 24.38
N ALA A 25 9.07 -11.06 24.70
CA ALA A 25 8.09 -10.53 23.76
C ALA A 25 8.43 -9.10 23.29
N THR A 26 8.82 -8.20 24.21
CA THR A 26 9.19 -6.81 23.88
C THR A 26 10.49 -6.75 23.04
N TYR A 27 11.51 -7.56 23.37
CA TYR A 27 12.73 -7.65 22.56
C TYR A 27 12.48 -8.27 21.18
N GLY A 28 11.62 -9.30 21.10
CA GLY A 28 11.22 -9.92 19.85
C GLY A 28 10.47 -8.96 18.93
N ALA A 29 9.57 -8.14 19.49
CA ALA A 29 8.84 -7.13 18.73
C ALA A 29 9.77 -6.06 18.13
N ASN A 30 10.73 -5.54 18.90
CA ASN A 30 11.69 -4.56 18.38
C ASN A 30 12.57 -5.15 17.27
N ARG A 31 13.09 -6.37 17.46
CA ARG A 31 13.86 -7.05 16.42
C ARG A 31 13.04 -7.25 15.14
N PHE A 32 11.78 -7.64 15.27
CA PHE A 32 10.87 -7.75 14.13
C PHE A 32 10.73 -6.41 13.39
N PHE A 33 10.53 -5.30 14.10
CA PHE A 33 10.45 -3.99 13.46
C PHE A 33 11.77 -3.58 12.79
N ASP A 34 12.92 -3.85 13.40
CA ASP A 34 14.24 -3.57 12.83
C ASP A 34 14.42 -4.31 11.49
N GLU A 35 14.14 -5.62 11.47
CA GLU A 35 14.23 -6.45 10.26
C GLU A 35 13.25 -5.97 9.18
N GLN A 36 12.00 -5.67 9.54
CA GLN A 36 11.01 -5.18 8.58
C GLN A 36 11.38 -3.79 8.04
N LEU A 37 11.91 -2.89 8.88
CA LEU A 37 12.36 -1.57 8.45
C LEU A 37 13.49 -1.67 7.44
N GLU A 38 14.45 -2.57 7.65
CA GLU A 38 15.54 -2.79 6.69
C GLU A 38 15.00 -3.30 5.34
N ILE A 39 14.09 -4.28 5.37
CA ILE A 39 13.46 -4.81 4.15
C ILE A 39 12.68 -3.71 3.40
N PHE A 40 11.86 -2.93 4.10
CA PHE A 40 11.06 -1.87 3.48
C PHE A 40 11.91 -0.68 3.03
N LYS A 41 13.02 -0.40 3.71
CA LYS A 41 14.00 0.57 3.26
C LYS A 41 14.64 0.15 1.94
N GLN A 42 15.11 -1.10 1.84
CA GLN A 42 15.67 -1.63 0.59
C GLN A 42 14.64 -1.59 -0.56
N LYS A 43 13.37 -1.90 -0.26
CA LYS A 43 12.27 -1.77 -1.25
C LYS A 43 12.03 -0.32 -1.67
N LEU A 44 12.05 0.61 -0.72
CA LEU A 44 11.88 2.03 -1.00
C LEU A 44 13.03 2.55 -1.88
N ASP A 45 14.27 2.28 -1.48
CA ASP A 45 15.48 2.66 -2.22
C ASP A 45 15.44 2.05 -3.63
N GLY A 46 15.09 0.77 -3.75
CA GLY A 46 14.91 0.10 -5.05
C GLY A 46 13.82 0.71 -5.93
N ALA A 47 12.69 1.14 -5.34
CA ALA A 47 11.63 1.82 -6.07
C ALA A 47 12.04 3.23 -6.52
N GLU A 48 12.80 3.96 -5.69
CA GLU A 48 13.35 5.27 -6.03
C GLU A 48 14.40 5.15 -7.15
N ASP A 49 15.28 4.16 -7.08
CA ASP A 49 16.25 3.85 -8.13
C ASP A 49 15.56 3.47 -9.44
N ALA A 50 14.50 2.65 -9.40
CA ALA A 50 13.71 2.30 -10.56
C ALA A 50 13.09 3.53 -11.25
N ILE A 51 12.58 4.50 -10.47
CA ILE A 51 12.08 5.77 -11.01
C ILE A 51 13.22 6.57 -11.64
N ILE A 52 14.39 6.63 -11.00
CA ILE A 52 15.56 7.35 -11.54
C ILE A 52 16.04 6.70 -12.84
N GLU A 53 16.15 5.38 -12.90
CA GLU A 53 16.52 4.64 -14.10
C GLU A 53 15.49 4.82 -15.22
N PHE A 54 14.20 4.76 -14.90
CA PHE A 54 13.13 5.02 -15.85
C PHE A 54 13.25 6.45 -16.43
N ARG A 55 13.44 7.46 -15.57
CA ARG A 55 13.65 8.85 -15.98
C ARG A 55 14.93 9.01 -16.84
N LYS A 56 16.03 8.34 -16.49
CA LYS A 56 17.27 8.33 -17.28
C LYS A 56 17.12 7.61 -18.62
N LYS A 57 16.31 6.55 -18.70
CA LYS A 57 16.07 5.82 -19.95
C LYS A 57 15.19 6.64 -20.89
N GLN A 58 14.16 7.28 -20.36
CA GLN A 58 13.27 8.16 -21.12
C GLN A 58 13.90 9.53 -21.42
N LYS A 59 14.97 9.90 -20.69
CA LYS A 59 16.04 10.88 -20.96
C LYS A 59 15.65 12.33 -21.33
N THR A 60 14.43 12.63 -21.74
CA THR A 60 14.05 13.95 -22.32
C THR A 60 12.53 14.21 -22.32
N TYR A 61 11.67 13.19 -22.17
CA TYR A 61 10.23 13.36 -22.46
C TYR A 61 9.34 13.82 -21.29
N LEU A 62 9.78 13.74 -20.03
CA LEU A 62 8.92 14.07 -18.87
C LEU A 62 8.77 15.58 -18.59
N SER A 63 9.62 16.43 -19.17
CA SER A 63 9.47 17.89 -19.12
C SER A 63 8.68 18.45 -20.30
N LEU A 64 8.37 17.65 -21.31
CA LEU A 64 7.45 18.04 -22.38
C LEU A 64 6.04 17.68 -21.95
N ASN A 65 5.27 18.71 -21.57
CA ASN A 65 3.85 18.55 -21.36
C ASN A 65 3.18 18.16 -22.69
N GLU A 66 2.23 17.22 -22.63
CA GLU A 66 1.40 16.82 -23.76
C GLU A 66 0.80 18.04 -24.48
N THR A 67 0.39 19.04 -23.69
CA THR A 67 -0.11 20.34 -24.18
C THR A 67 0.88 21.09 -25.05
N THR A 68 2.18 21.08 -24.71
CA THR A 68 3.22 21.73 -25.51
C THR A 68 3.41 21.01 -26.85
N ILE A 69 3.38 19.67 -26.86
CA ILE A 69 3.48 18.89 -28.10
C ILE A 69 2.26 19.12 -28.98
N LEU A 70 1.04 19.17 -28.41
CA LEU A 70 -0.17 19.48 -29.15
C LEU A 70 -0.16 20.90 -29.74
N GLN A 71 0.39 21.88 -29.01
CA GLN A 71 0.60 23.24 -29.52
C GLN A 71 1.60 23.26 -30.67
N ASP A 72 2.74 22.57 -30.53
CA ASP A 72 3.72 22.40 -31.61
C ASP A 72 3.09 21.76 -32.85
N LEU A 73 2.31 20.70 -32.66
CA LEU A 73 1.62 19.98 -33.74
C LEU A 73 0.65 20.91 -34.48
N ARG A 74 -0.19 21.65 -33.75
CA ARG A 74 -1.09 22.64 -34.35
C ARG A 74 -0.34 23.71 -35.14
N ARG A 75 0.78 24.20 -34.61
CA ARG A 75 1.64 25.18 -35.29
C ARG A 75 2.22 24.60 -36.58
N LEU A 76 2.77 23.39 -36.53
CA LEU A 76 3.34 22.70 -37.69
C LEU A 76 2.28 22.36 -38.74
N SER A 77 1.09 21.93 -38.32
CA SER A 77 -0.03 21.66 -39.23
C SER A 77 -0.51 22.93 -39.93
N SER A 78 -0.58 24.06 -39.22
CA SER A 78 -0.92 25.35 -39.82
C SER A 78 0.18 25.84 -40.78
N GLU A 79 1.46 25.62 -40.45
CA GLU A 79 2.58 25.93 -41.33
C GLU A 79 2.55 25.06 -42.60
N LEU A 80 2.22 23.77 -42.46
CA LEU A 80 2.04 22.84 -43.57
C LEU A 80 0.88 23.25 -44.48
N GLU A 81 -0.27 23.61 -43.90
CA GLU A 81 -1.44 24.10 -44.65
C GLU A 81 -1.10 25.38 -45.43
N GLY A 82 -0.35 26.30 -44.82
CA GLY A 82 0.16 27.49 -45.53
C GLY A 82 1.04 27.14 -46.73
N VAL A 83 1.98 26.21 -46.57
CA VAL A 83 2.84 25.72 -47.66
C VAL A 83 2.03 25.02 -48.75
N GLU A 84 1.00 24.23 -48.39
CA GLU A 84 0.11 23.58 -49.34
C GLU A 84 -0.66 24.58 -50.21
N VAL A 85 -1.21 25.64 -49.59
CA VAL A 85 -1.90 26.72 -50.29
C VAL A 85 -0.94 27.43 -51.23
N GLU A 86 0.24 27.85 -50.76
CA GLU A 86 1.27 28.48 -51.61
C GLU A 86 1.64 27.59 -52.79
N LYS A 87 1.83 26.29 -52.55
CA LYS A 87 2.13 25.31 -53.60
C LYS A 87 1.03 25.24 -54.64
N ALA A 88 -0.23 25.24 -54.22
CA ALA A 88 -1.38 25.26 -55.13
C ALA A 88 -1.41 26.54 -55.98
N THR A 89 -1.08 27.70 -55.39
CA THR A 89 -1.01 28.96 -56.15
C THR A 89 0.12 28.96 -57.18
N ILE A 90 1.30 28.43 -56.84
CA ILE A 90 2.45 28.31 -57.76
C ILE A 90 2.08 27.37 -58.91
N LYS A 91 1.47 26.22 -58.63
CA LYS A 91 0.98 25.29 -59.67
C LYS A 91 -0.04 25.95 -60.61
N ALA A 92 -1.01 26.70 -60.07
CA ALA A 92 -1.98 27.41 -60.89
C ALA A 92 -1.33 28.46 -61.80
N LYS A 93 -0.34 29.21 -61.29
CA LYS A 93 0.46 30.15 -62.10
C LYS A 93 1.28 29.45 -63.17
N GLN A 94 1.91 28.33 -62.83
CA GLN A 94 2.68 27.52 -63.78
C GLN A 94 1.79 27.02 -64.92
N GLU A 95 0.58 26.52 -64.61
CA GLU A 95 -0.37 26.05 -65.63
C GLU A 95 -0.87 27.20 -66.52
N ALA A 96 -1.10 28.39 -65.96
CA ALA A 96 -1.48 29.58 -66.73
C ALA A 96 -0.36 30.02 -67.69
N ILE A 97 0.89 30.07 -67.21
CA ILE A 97 2.06 30.43 -68.02
C ILE A 97 2.35 29.36 -69.08
N ALA A 98 2.18 28.07 -68.74
CA ALA A 98 2.34 26.98 -69.70
C ALA A 98 1.34 27.10 -70.87
N LYS A 99 0.07 27.40 -70.60
CA LYS A 99 -0.95 27.68 -71.64
C LYS A 99 -0.60 28.91 -72.48
N GLN A 100 -0.05 29.95 -71.85
CA GLN A 100 0.42 31.13 -72.57
C GLN A 100 1.62 30.79 -73.48
N LEU A 101 2.54 29.95 -73.02
CA LEU A 101 3.71 29.52 -73.79
C LEU A 101 3.31 28.70 -75.04
N GLU A 102 2.27 27.87 -74.96
CA GLU A 102 1.73 27.14 -76.13
C GLU A 102 1.16 28.07 -77.20
N SER A 103 0.68 29.26 -76.82
CA SER A 103 0.16 30.26 -77.75
C SER A 103 1.21 31.17 -78.37
N ILE A 104 2.47 31.09 -77.90
CA ILE A 104 3.58 31.93 -78.36
C ILE A 104 4.45 31.11 -79.32
N ASP A 105 4.64 31.62 -80.54
CA ASP A 105 5.55 31.00 -81.51
C ASP A 105 6.99 30.99 -81.00
N GLN A 106 7.63 29.83 -81.12
CA GLN A 106 9.00 29.59 -80.64
C GLN A 106 10.06 30.32 -81.49
N MET A 107 9.80 30.47 -82.78
CA MET A 107 10.66 31.17 -83.73
C MET A 107 9.88 32.29 -84.39
N ILE A 108 10.54 33.44 -84.55
CA ILE A 108 10.02 34.57 -85.32
C ILE A 108 11.01 34.82 -86.46
N ASP A 109 10.46 35.05 -87.65
CA ASP A 109 11.22 35.49 -88.82
C ASP A 109 11.59 36.97 -88.68
N LEU A 110 12.88 37.28 -88.55
CA LEU A 110 13.39 38.63 -88.26
C LEU A 110 13.39 39.58 -89.48
N ASP A 111 13.24 39.04 -90.69
CA ASP A 111 13.25 39.83 -91.93
C ASP A 111 11.88 40.44 -92.24
N LYS A 112 10.81 39.94 -91.61
CA LYS A 112 9.47 40.51 -91.74
C LYS A 112 9.36 41.88 -91.02
N PRO A 113 8.74 42.91 -91.63
CA PRO A 113 8.51 44.20 -90.96
C PRO A 113 7.71 44.05 -89.66
N GLN A 114 6.85 43.02 -89.59
CA GLN A 114 6.02 42.68 -88.45
C GLN A 114 6.82 42.23 -87.21
N SER A 115 7.94 41.53 -87.38
CA SER A 115 8.76 41.06 -86.25
C SER A 115 9.59 42.19 -85.62
N ARG A 116 10.10 43.12 -86.43
CA ARG A 116 10.73 44.36 -85.93
C ARG A 116 9.74 45.26 -85.19
N GLY A 117 8.49 45.32 -85.65
CA GLY A 117 7.42 46.04 -84.95
C GLY A 117 7.04 45.34 -83.63
N ARG A 118 6.97 44.00 -83.59
CA ARG A 118 6.74 43.23 -82.34
C ARG A 118 7.87 43.44 -81.32
N GLU A 119 9.13 43.51 -81.75
CA GLU A 119 10.27 43.78 -80.87
C GLU A 119 10.23 45.22 -80.30
N ARG A 120 9.86 46.20 -81.14
CA ARG A 120 9.63 47.58 -80.68
C ARG A 120 8.46 47.67 -79.70
N LEU A 121 7.37 46.98 -79.98
CA LEU A 121 6.20 46.91 -79.11
C LEU A 121 6.58 46.34 -77.74
N ALA A 122 7.29 45.21 -77.70
CA ALA A 122 7.77 44.62 -76.45
C ALA A 122 8.71 45.54 -75.66
N ALA A 123 9.57 46.30 -76.36
CA ALA A 123 10.45 47.29 -75.73
C ALA A 123 9.67 48.49 -75.14
N LEU A 124 8.62 48.95 -75.83
CA LEU A 124 7.72 50.01 -75.36
C LEU A 124 6.86 49.53 -74.17
N GLU A 125 6.34 48.31 -74.22
CA GLU A 125 5.61 47.67 -73.10
C GLU A 125 6.51 47.54 -71.86
N SER A 126 7.74 47.07 -72.02
CA SER A 126 8.73 47.01 -70.92
C SER A 126 9.06 48.40 -70.36
N ARG A 127 9.08 49.44 -71.20
CA ARG A 127 9.27 50.83 -70.76
C ARG A 127 8.05 51.34 -69.99
N LEU A 128 6.85 50.96 -70.41
CA LEU A 128 5.61 51.30 -69.72
C LEU A 128 5.55 50.65 -68.33
N ASP A 129 5.90 49.37 -68.20
CA ASP A 129 5.93 48.68 -66.89
C ASP A 129 6.89 49.34 -65.89
N ARG A 130 8.06 49.77 -66.37
CA ARG A 130 9.02 50.54 -65.55
C ARG A 130 8.47 51.89 -65.12
N LEU A 131 7.79 52.61 -66.03
CA LEU A 131 7.19 53.92 -65.73
C LEU A 131 5.97 53.80 -64.81
N ALA A 132 5.12 52.78 -65.01
CA ALA A 132 3.96 52.51 -64.18
C ALA A 132 4.32 52.11 -62.74
N SER A 133 5.53 51.58 -62.54
CA SER A 133 6.06 51.29 -61.20
C SER A 133 6.52 52.54 -60.44
N MET A 134 6.80 53.66 -61.13
CA MET A 134 7.33 54.89 -60.53
C MET A 134 6.38 56.10 -60.63
N TYR A 135 5.43 56.08 -61.57
CA TYR A 135 4.54 57.19 -61.88
C TYR A 135 3.09 56.71 -61.99
N THR A 136 2.15 57.62 -61.72
CA THR A 136 0.70 57.37 -61.88
C THR A 136 0.26 57.42 -63.34
N ASP A 137 -0.89 56.79 -63.64
CA ASP A 137 -1.45 56.68 -65.00
C ASP A 137 -1.61 58.02 -65.74
N ASN A 138 -1.78 59.13 -65.00
CA ASN A 138 -1.94 60.47 -65.56
C ASN A 138 -0.62 61.20 -65.85
N TYR A 139 0.55 60.56 -65.66
CA TYR A 139 1.83 61.19 -65.93
C TYR A 139 2.03 61.38 -67.45
N PRO A 140 2.47 62.57 -67.92
CA PRO A 140 2.56 62.87 -69.36
C PRO A 140 3.39 61.86 -70.16
N GLU A 141 4.46 61.31 -69.60
CA GLU A 141 5.27 60.28 -70.29
C GLU A 141 4.57 58.92 -70.35
N VAL A 142 3.76 58.55 -69.34
CA VAL A 142 2.98 57.30 -69.37
C VAL A 142 1.92 57.36 -70.46
N ILE A 143 1.23 58.50 -70.57
CA ILE A 143 0.22 58.74 -71.61
C ILE A 143 0.88 58.68 -73.00
N ARG A 144 2.05 59.32 -73.17
CA ARG A 144 2.81 59.29 -74.43
C ARG A 144 3.22 57.88 -74.83
N VAL A 145 3.84 57.13 -73.91
CA VAL A 145 4.29 55.76 -74.21
C VAL A 145 3.09 54.85 -74.49
N ARG A 146 1.97 55.04 -73.78
CA ARG A 146 0.74 54.28 -74.02
C ARG A 146 0.15 54.59 -75.41
N ALA A 147 0.20 55.85 -75.85
CA ALA A 147 -0.20 56.24 -77.21
C ALA A 147 0.77 55.69 -78.28
N GLU A 148 2.08 55.71 -78.03
CA GLU A 148 3.10 55.11 -78.91
C GLU A 148 2.89 53.58 -79.05
N ILE A 149 2.49 52.88 -77.97
CA ILE A 149 2.12 51.46 -78.00
C ILE A 149 0.86 51.23 -78.84
N GLU A 150 -0.19 52.04 -78.66
CA GLU A 150 -1.44 51.90 -79.42
C GLU A 150 -1.22 52.12 -80.92
N GLU A 151 -0.38 53.10 -81.29
CA GLU A 151 0.00 53.37 -82.67
C GLU A 151 0.79 52.23 -83.30
N GLU A 152 1.81 51.71 -82.60
CA GLU A 152 2.61 50.59 -83.13
C GLU A 152 1.78 49.30 -83.21
N ARG A 153 0.83 49.10 -82.28
CA ARG A 153 -0.12 47.97 -82.31
C ARG A 153 -1.09 48.07 -83.49
N ALA A 154 -1.61 49.26 -83.78
CA ALA A 154 -2.46 49.50 -84.95
C ALA A 154 -1.69 49.26 -86.26
N ARG A 155 -0.44 49.74 -86.34
CA ARG A 155 0.44 49.51 -87.50
C ARG A 155 0.70 48.02 -87.75
N LEU A 156 0.89 47.25 -86.67
CA LEU A 156 1.09 45.80 -86.76
C LEU A 156 -0.17 45.02 -87.21
N LEU A 157 -1.36 45.55 -86.90
CA LEU A 157 -2.64 45.00 -87.39
C LEU A 157 -2.83 45.26 -88.88
N GLU A 158 -2.55 46.49 -89.35
CA GLU A 158 -2.62 46.83 -90.79
C GLU A 158 -1.65 45.98 -91.63
N LEU A 159 -0.41 45.79 -91.15
CA LEU A 159 0.57 44.91 -91.79
C LEU A 159 0.17 43.43 -91.80
N GLY A 160 -0.68 43.00 -90.85
CA GLY A 160 -1.19 41.62 -90.80
C GLY A 160 -2.30 41.33 -91.81
N ASP A 161 -3.11 42.35 -92.13
CA ASP A 161 -4.19 42.23 -93.11
C ASP A 161 -3.68 42.35 -94.57
N GLU A 162 -2.61 43.12 -94.81
CA GLU A 162 -1.99 43.27 -96.15
C GLU A 162 -1.18 42.03 -96.63
N GLU A 163 -0.70 41.18 -95.70
CA GLU A 163 0.10 40.00 -96.04
C GLU A 163 -0.72 38.74 -96.39
N LEU A 164 -2.01 38.67 -96.02
CA LEU A 164 -2.91 37.60 -96.47
C LEU A 164 -3.10 37.58 -98.00
N GLU A 165 -2.74 38.67 -98.69
CA GLU A 165 -2.78 38.79 -100.16
C GLU A 165 -1.44 38.47 -100.86
N ASN A 166 -0.31 38.32 -100.16
CA ASN A 166 1.04 38.22 -100.76
C ASN A 166 1.92 37.06 -100.23
N GLU A 167 1.39 35.83 -100.15
CA GLU A 167 2.12 34.67 -99.60
C GLU A 167 3.07 33.91 -100.58
N GLU A 168 3.29 34.34 -101.83
CA GLU A 168 3.97 33.49 -102.83
C GLU A 168 5.49 33.67 -103.09
N THR A 169 6.24 34.42 -102.29
CA THR A 169 7.71 34.51 -102.49
C THR A 169 8.51 34.10 -101.26
N GLY A 170 9.04 32.88 -101.32
CA GLY A 170 9.97 32.33 -100.35
C GLY A 170 11.34 32.99 -100.43
N GLU A 171 11.62 33.87 -99.47
CA GLU A 171 12.97 34.09 -98.97
C GLU A 171 13.05 33.45 -97.58
N GLU A 172 14.06 32.60 -97.35
CA GLU A 172 14.36 32.01 -96.05
C GLU A 172 14.86 33.12 -95.10
N GLY A 173 13.92 33.80 -94.44
CA GLY A 173 14.23 34.83 -93.47
C GLY A 173 15.01 34.27 -92.28
N LEU A 174 15.85 35.12 -91.66
CA LEU A 174 16.60 34.73 -90.46
C LEU A 174 15.63 34.41 -89.31
N MET A 175 15.38 33.12 -89.08
CA MET A 175 14.63 32.63 -87.94
C MET A 175 15.45 32.81 -86.65
N THR A 176 14.94 33.62 -85.72
CA THR A 176 15.53 33.78 -84.38
C THR A 176 14.55 33.33 -83.31
N PHE A 177 15.07 33.05 -82.11
CA PHE A 177 14.22 32.75 -80.96
C PHE A 177 13.40 33.98 -80.59
N ASN A 178 12.10 33.76 -80.41
CA ASN A 178 11.22 34.80 -79.90
C ASN A 178 11.66 35.21 -78.48
N PRO A 179 12.05 36.48 -78.23
CA PRO A 179 12.50 36.92 -76.92
C PRO A 179 11.40 36.79 -75.85
N VAL A 180 10.12 36.91 -76.25
CA VAL A 180 8.96 36.71 -75.36
C VAL A 180 8.82 35.24 -74.97
N TYR A 181 9.09 34.31 -75.90
CA TYR A 181 9.11 32.88 -75.60
C TYR A 181 10.22 32.53 -74.60
N VAL A 182 11.43 33.09 -74.80
CA VAL A 182 12.58 32.86 -73.92
C VAL A 182 12.31 33.40 -72.50
N ASP A 183 11.78 34.61 -72.38
CA ASP A 183 11.40 35.20 -71.08
C ASP A 183 10.30 34.38 -70.37
N THR A 184 9.26 33.99 -71.10
CA THR A 184 8.15 33.19 -70.55
C THR A 184 8.64 31.81 -70.09
N ARG A 185 9.55 31.18 -70.85
CA ARG A 185 10.19 29.92 -70.47
C ARG A 185 11.08 30.07 -69.24
N GLN A 186 11.79 31.19 -69.10
CA GLN A 186 12.58 31.49 -67.91
C GLN A 186 11.69 31.61 -66.67
N ARG A 187 10.57 32.35 -66.75
CA ARG A 187 9.59 32.45 -65.65
C ARG A 187 9.03 31.09 -65.24
N LEU A 188 8.81 30.21 -66.21
CA LEU A 188 8.32 28.85 -65.94
C LEU A 188 9.36 28.02 -65.16
N LEU A 189 10.65 28.12 -65.52
CA LEU A 189 11.75 27.47 -64.78
C LEU A 189 11.90 28.05 -63.36
N GLU A 190 11.72 29.36 -63.18
CA GLU A 190 11.72 30.01 -61.86
C GLU A 190 10.59 29.48 -60.97
N LEU A 191 9.36 29.36 -61.50
CA LEU A 191 8.23 28.76 -60.77
C LEU A 191 8.45 27.28 -60.47
N GLU A 192 9.09 26.52 -61.36
CA GLU A 192 9.41 25.12 -61.11
C GLU A 192 10.44 24.95 -59.99
N ALA A 193 11.46 25.80 -59.95
CA ALA A 193 12.42 25.86 -58.85
C ALA A 193 11.74 26.24 -57.52
N GLU A 194 10.83 27.22 -57.54
CA GLU A 194 10.05 27.62 -56.37
C GLU A 194 9.14 26.48 -55.87
N LEU A 195 8.47 25.78 -56.80
CA LEU A 195 7.64 24.62 -56.51
C LEU A 195 8.44 23.50 -55.84
N SER A 196 9.61 23.15 -56.39
CA SER A 196 10.51 22.13 -55.84
C SER A 196 10.99 22.50 -54.42
N SER A 197 11.26 23.78 -54.17
CA SER A 197 11.61 24.30 -52.84
C SER A 197 10.45 24.11 -51.85
N LYS A 198 9.22 24.46 -52.23
CA LYS A 198 8.01 24.26 -51.40
C LYS A 198 7.72 22.78 -51.15
N GLU A 199 7.97 21.89 -52.12
CA GLU A 199 7.83 20.44 -51.93
C GLU A 199 8.83 19.88 -50.92
N SER A 200 10.07 20.35 -50.98
CA SER A 200 11.10 19.98 -49.99
C SER A 200 10.72 20.46 -48.58
N MET A 201 10.17 21.68 -48.47
CA MET A 201 9.66 22.21 -47.21
C MET A 201 8.47 21.40 -46.67
N LYS A 202 7.52 21.05 -47.55
CA LYS A 202 6.38 20.18 -47.21
C LYS A 202 6.87 18.85 -46.61
N ALA A 203 7.76 18.14 -47.31
CA ALA A 203 8.26 16.85 -46.88
C ALA A 203 8.98 16.94 -45.51
N ARG A 204 9.71 18.04 -45.28
CA ARG A 204 10.33 18.32 -43.98
C ARG A 204 9.29 18.52 -42.87
N LEU A 205 8.26 19.32 -43.11
CA LEU A 205 7.19 19.56 -42.13
C LEU A 205 6.42 18.29 -41.82
N GLU A 206 6.06 17.49 -42.83
CA GLU A 206 5.42 16.18 -42.65
C GLU A 206 6.29 15.23 -41.81
N GLY A 207 7.60 15.21 -42.06
CA GLY A 207 8.55 14.44 -41.24
C GLY A 207 8.56 14.88 -39.77
N LEU A 208 8.56 16.19 -39.51
CA LEU A 208 8.51 16.74 -38.15
C LEU A 208 7.17 16.45 -37.46
N ILE A 209 6.05 16.57 -38.17
CA ILE A 209 4.72 16.22 -37.66
C ILE A 209 4.69 14.76 -37.25
N LYS A 210 5.12 13.85 -38.14
CA LYS A 210 5.15 12.42 -37.87
C LYS A 210 6.02 12.07 -36.67
N GLN A 211 7.18 12.72 -36.52
CA GLN A 211 8.04 12.55 -35.35
C GLN A 211 7.31 12.98 -34.07
N LYS A 212 6.63 14.12 -34.08
CA LYS A 212 5.88 14.64 -32.92
C LYS A 212 4.66 13.77 -32.59
N GLU A 213 3.96 13.24 -33.58
CA GLU A 213 2.85 12.30 -33.39
C GLU A 213 3.31 10.99 -32.76
N GLN A 214 4.44 10.44 -33.18
CA GLN A 214 5.03 9.24 -32.55
C GLN A 214 5.35 9.50 -31.08
N LEU A 215 5.95 10.65 -30.78
CA LEU A 215 6.21 11.05 -29.38
C LEU A 215 4.91 11.18 -28.58
N LEU A 216 3.85 11.74 -29.16
CA LEU A 216 2.55 11.88 -28.50
C LEU A 216 1.93 10.52 -28.14
N GLN A 217 2.12 9.49 -29.00
CA GLN A 217 1.61 8.14 -28.75
C GLN A 217 2.34 7.42 -27.62
N GLU A 218 3.63 7.69 -27.42
CA GLU A 218 4.44 7.05 -26.38
C GLU A 218 4.23 7.67 -24.99
N ILE A 219 3.80 8.93 -24.91
CA ILE A 219 3.63 9.66 -23.64
C ILE A 219 2.66 8.99 -22.66
N PRO A 220 1.42 8.61 -23.03
CA PRO A 220 0.48 8.02 -22.09
C PRO A 220 0.99 6.71 -21.48
N GLU A 221 1.63 5.86 -22.28
CA GLU A 221 2.18 4.60 -21.80
C GLU A 221 3.36 4.83 -20.85
N ASN A 222 4.23 5.80 -21.17
CA ASN A 222 5.33 6.20 -20.29
C ASN A 222 4.82 6.83 -18.98
N GLN A 223 3.78 7.66 -19.03
CA GLN A 223 3.14 8.24 -17.84
C GLN A 223 2.50 7.16 -16.98
N LYS A 224 1.81 6.19 -17.58
CA LYS A 224 1.22 5.05 -16.88
C LYS A 224 2.30 4.24 -16.16
N GLN A 225 3.40 3.92 -16.84
CA GLN A 225 4.52 3.19 -16.23
C GLN A 225 5.15 3.99 -15.08
N LEU A 226 5.36 5.30 -15.26
CA LEU A 226 5.86 6.16 -14.19
C LEU A 226 4.91 6.19 -12.99
N ASN A 227 3.60 6.33 -13.21
CA ASN A 227 2.61 6.34 -12.14
C ASN A 227 2.60 5.04 -11.34
N VAL A 228 2.79 3.89 -11.98
CA VAL A 228 2.93 2.60 -11.29
C VAL A 228 4.16 2.62 -10.38
N LEU A 229 5.32 3.05 -10.89
CA LEU A 229 6.55 3.14 -10.08
C LEU A 229 6.42 4.13 -8.92
N GLU A 230 5.77 5.27 -9.15
CA GLU A 230 5.51 6.26 -8.10
C GLU A 230 4.55 5.74 -7.04
N GLN A 231 3.52 4.99 -7.44
CA GLN A 231 2.60 4.33 -6.51
C GLN A 231 3.31 3.25 -5.67
N GLU A 232 4.21 2.48 -6.27
CA GLU A 232 5.03 1.49 -5.56
C GLU A 232 5.95 2.16 -4.53
N ARG A 233 6.68 3.21 -4.93
CA ARG A 233 7.49 4.04 -4.02
C ARG A 233 6.65 4.59 -2.87
N ASP A 234 5.50 5.19 -3.17
CA ASP A 234 4.65 5.81 -2.16
C ASP A 234 4.04 4.78 -1.21
N SER A 235 3.73 3.57 -1.70
CA SER A 235 3.30 2.46 -0.86
C SER A 235 4.43 2.01 0.07
N ALA A 236 5.64 1.79 -0.45
CA ALA A 236 6.81 1.41 0.35
C ALA A 236 7.14 2.48 1.40
N ARG A 237 7.12 3.76 1.02
CA ARG A 237 7.36 4.89 1.92
C ARG A 237 6.33 4.94 3.05
N LYS A 238 5.04 4.83 2.74
CA LYS A 238 3.98 4.84 3.76
C LYS A 238 4.14 3.69 4.76
N ILE A 239 4.46 2.49 4.28
CA ILE A 239 4.68 1.34 5.16
C ILE A 239 5.94 1.55 6.01
N TYR A 240 7.02 2.05 5.43
CA TYR A 240 8.26 2.37 6.16
C TYR A 240 8.01 3.41 7.27
N GLU A 241 7.31 4.50 6.97
CA GLU A 241 6.96 5.54 7.95
C GLU A 241 6.07 5.00 9.08
N GLU A 242 5.08 4.16 8.75
CA GLU A 242 4.22 3.53 9.75
C GLU A 242 5.00 2.53 10.63
N LEU A 243 5.91 1.75 10.04
CA LEU A 243 6.79 0.85 10.80
C LEU A 243 7.72 1.63 11.72
N LEU A 244 8.29 2.75 11.25
CA LEU A 244 9.18 3.59 12.04
C LEU A 244 8.45 4.24 13.22
N LYS A 245 7.20 4.67 12.99
CA LYS A 245 6.32 5.17 14.04
C LYS A 245 6.00 4.09 15.08
N ARG A 246 5.67 2.87 14.65
CA ARG A 246 5.37 1.74 15.55
C ARG A 246 6.59 1.28 16.33
N GLN A 247 7.76 1.24 15.71
CA GLN A 247 9.03 0.97 16.37
C GLN A 247 9.32 2.01 17.45
N GLY A 248 9.14 3.31 17.15
CA GLY A 248 9.29 4.38 18.13
C GLY A 248 8.32 4.24 19.30
N GLN A 249 7.06 3.87 19.05
CA GLN A 249 6.09 3.58 20.11
C GLN A 249 6.50 2.38 20.95
N ALA A 250 6.94 1.28 20.32
CA ALA A 250 7.41 0.08 21.00
C ALA A 250 8.65 0.35 21.86
N GLU A 251 9.60 1.15 21.38
CA GLU A 251 10.78 1.55 22.13
C GLU A 251 10.43 2.44 23.33
N VAL A 252 9.48 3.37 23.19
CA VAL A 252 8.96 4.14 24.34
C VAL A 252 8.27 3.22 25.34
N SER A 253 7.42 2.28 24.89
CA SER A 253 6.77 1.31 25.78
C SER A 253 7.78 0.42 26.50
N LYS A 254 8.84 -0.03 25.82
CA LYS A 254 9.95 -0.77 26.41
C LYS A 254 10.68 0.06 27.47
N GLN A 255 10.95 1.34 27.21
CA GLN A 255 11.58 2.23 28.20
C GLN A 255 10.68 2.47 29.41
N MET A 256 9.37 2.60 29.21
CA MET A 256 8.40 2.66 30.31
C MET A 256 8.41 1.36 31.13
N GLU A 257 8.44 0.20 30.48
CA GLU A 257 8.47 -1.11 31.16
C GLU A 257 9.79 -1.38 31.91
N ILE A 258 10.92 -0.87 31.41
CA ILE A 258 12.23 -0.98 32.07
C ILE A 258 12.35 0.05 33.22
N GLY A 259 11.82 1.26 33.03
CA GLY A 259 11.81 2.33 34.03
C GLY A 259 10.87 2.05 35.19
N ASP A 260 9.68 1.53 34.89
CA ASP A 260 8.72 1.02 35.86
C ASP A 260 9.00 -0.47 36.11
N LYS A 261 9.95 -0.78 37.00
CA LYS A 261 10.11 -2.13 37.56
C LYS A 261 8.76 -2.66 38.10
N THR A 262 7.99 -3.33 37.25
CA THR A 262 6.99 -4.35 37.60
C THR A 262 5.95 -3.92 38.64
N LEU A 263 4.98 -3.07 38.25
CA LEU A 263 3.78 -2.84 39.08
C LEU A 263 2.57 -3.72 38.73
N ASN A 264 2.69 -4.66 37.79
CA ASN A 264 1.58 -5.60 37.54
C ASN A 264 1.42 -6.63 38.68
N PHE A 265 2.52 -6.95 39.38
CA PHE A 265 2.50 -7.84 40.53
C PHE A 265 3.15 -7.17 41.73
N ARG A 266 2.38 -6.30 42.40
CA ARG A 266 2.69 -5.90 43.76
C ARG A 266 2.31 -7.07 44.68
N LEU A 267 3.29 -7.72 45.29
CA LEU A 267 3.03 -8.68 46.36
C LEU A 267 2.39 -7.90 47.52
N VAL A 268 1.07 -7.98 47.66
CA VAL A 268 0.32 -7.24 48.69
C VAL A 268 0.53 -7.87 50.05
N ASP A 269 0.42 -9.20 50.13
CA ASP A 269 0.56 -9.96 51.36
C ASP A 269 1.35 -11.25 51.10
N PRO A 270 2.55 -11.42 51.68
CA PRO A 270 3.31 -12.65 51.57
C PRO A 270 2.62 -13.78 52.35
N ALA A 271 2.87 -15.04 51.97
CA ALA A 271 2.39 -16.16 52.77
C ALA A 271 3.06 -16.13 54.15
N ILE A 272 2.26 -16.36 55.20
CA ILE A 272 2.73 -16.49 56.59
C ILE A 272 2.37 -17.88 57.12
N THR A 273 3.17 -18.42 58.05
CA THR A 273 2.79 -19.65 58.75
C THR A 273 1.53 -19.45 59.60
N PRO A 274 0.54 -20.37 59.54
CA PRO A 274 -0.65 -20.30 60.38
C PRO A 274 -0.27 -20.51 61.85
N LYS A 275 -0.76 -19.64 62.74
CA LYS A 275 -0.51 -19.70 64.19
C LYS A 275 -1.31 -20.79 64.91
N HIS A 276 -2.34 -21.33 64.26
CA HIS A 276 -3.18 -22.39 64.81
C HIS A 276 -3.36 -23.52 63.80
N PRO A 277 -3.40 -24.78 64.25
CA PRO A 277 -3.64 -25.93 63.38
C PRO A 277 -5.04 -25.85 62.77
N VAL A 278 -5.12 -25.98 61.45
CA VAL A 278 -6.38 -25.86 60.68
C VAL A 278 -7.20 -27.17 60.72
N SER A 279 -6.56 -28.31 61.01
CA SER A 279 -7.23 -29.61 61.17
C SER A 279 -6.36 -30.60 61.96
N PRO A 280 -6.95 -31.60 62.63
CA PRO A 280 -8.38 -31.83 62.88
C PRO A 280 -8.93 -31.00 64.06
N ASN A 281 -10.24 -30.75 64.09
CA ASN A 281 -10.92 -30.06 65.21
C ASN A 281 -10.89 -30.94 66.47
N LEU A 282 -9.86 -30.76 67.29
CA LEU A 282 -9.60 -31.63 68.44
C LEU A 282 -10.74 -31.64 69.46
N GLN A 283 -11.45 -30.52 69.62
CA GLN A 283 -12.64 -30.42 70.48
C GLN A 283 -13.74 -31.40 70.05
N LEU A 284 -14.00 -31.49 68.75
CA LEU A 284 -14.95 -32.45 68.19
C LEU A 284 -14.45 -33.88 68.39
N PHE A 285 -13.16 -34.12 68.16
CA PHE A 285 -12.55 -35.45 68.31
C PHE A 285 -12.61 -35.96 69.75
N MET A 286 -12.33 -35.08 70.73
CA MET A 286 -12.47 -35.40 72.15
C MET A 286 -13.92 -35.68 72.54
N LEU A 287 -14.88 -34.88 72.07
CA LEU A 287 -16.31 -35.11 72.33
C LEU A 287 -16.75 -36.48 71.79
N VAL A 288 -16.33 -36.82 70.58
CA VAL A 288 -16.60 -38.14 69.98
C VAL A 288 -15.93 -39.26 70.76
N ALA A 289 -14.69 -39.09 71.23
CA ALA A 289 -13.99 -40.10 72.04
C ALA A 289 -14.69 -40.35 73.38
N VAL A 290 -15.16 -39.30 74.06
CA VAL A 290 -15.89 -39.42 75.32
C VAL A 290 -17.24 -40.11 75.12
N LEU A 291 -18.03 -39.67 74.13
CA LEU A 291 -19.32 -40.28 73.81
C LEU A 291 -19.17 -41.73 73.34
N GLY A 292 -18.17 -42.00 72.50
CA GLY A 292 -17.86 -43.35 72.02
C GLY A 292 -17.42 -44.28 73.15
N GLY A 293 -16.62 -43.80 74.09
CA GLY A 293 -16.24 -44.55 75.29
C GLY A 293 -17.43 -44.87 76.19
N LEU A 294 -18.33 -43.91 76.41
CA LEU A 294 -19.58 -44.12 77.17
C LEU A 294 -20.50 -45.15 76.50
N ALA A 295 -20.73 -45.01 75.19
CA ALA A 295 -21.53 -45.95 74.43
C ALA A 295 -20.92 -47.36 74.42
N GLY A 296 -19.59 -47.46 74.29
CA GLY A 296 -18.86 -48.72 74.37
C GLY A 296 -18.98 -49.38 75.75
N ALA A 297 -18.82 -48.61 76.82
CA ALA A 297 -18.98 -49.11 78.19
C ALA A 297 -20.41 -49.64 78.45
N PHE A 298 -21.42 -48.90 77.98
CA PHE A 298 -22.81 -49.32 78.06
C PHE A 298 -23.09 -50.60 77.25
N GLY A 299 -22.54 -50.69 76.03
CA GLY A 299 -22.63 -51.89 75.20
C GLY A 299 -21.99 -53.12 75.85
N VAL A 300 -20.82 -52.97 76.47
CA VAL A 300 -20.16 -54.06 77.21
C VAL A 300 -20.97 -54.46 78.46
N ALA A 301 -21.55 -53.50 79.18
CA ALA A 301 -22.40 -53.80 80.33
C ALA A 301 -23.63 -54.64 79.94
N LEU A 302 -24.32 -54.26 78.85
CA LEU A 302 -25.45 -55.04 78.32
C LEU A 302 -25.03 -56.43 77.83
N LEU A 303 -23.88 -56.56 77.18
CA LEU A 303 -23.35 -57.86 76.75
C LEU A 303 -23.03 -58.77 77.96
N LEU A 304 -22.44 -58.21 79.02
CA LEU A 304 -22.16 -58.96 80.25
C LEU A 304 -23.44 -59.38 80.98
N ASP A 305 -24.48 -58.55 80.95
CA ASP A 305 -25.78 -58.87 81.56
C ASP A 305 -26.55 -59.94 80.77
N GLY A 306 -26.56 -59.82 79.44
CA GLY A 306 -27.17 -60.79 78.53
C GLY A 306 -26.49 -62.16 78.54
N LEU A 307 -25.17 -62.22 78.75
CA LEU A 307 -24.41 -63.47 78.88
C LEU A 307 -24.42 -64.03 80.32
N GLY A 308 -24.77 -63.22 81.32
CA GLY A 308 -24.78 -63.58 82.74
C GLY A 308 -26.09 -64.15 83.28
N SER A 309 -27.12 -64.23 82.45
CA SER A 309 -28.49 -64.57 82.85
C SER A 309 -28.84 -66.04 82.59
N SER A 310 -28.50 -66.89 83.57
CA SER A 310 -29.16 -68.21 83.77
C SER A 310 -29.32 -68.56 85.26
N SER A 311 -29.35 -67.56 86.15
CA SER A 311 -29.59 -67.77 87.57
C SER A 311 -30.59 -66.74 88.08
N ILE A 312 -31.75 -67.24 88.50
CA ILE A 312 -32.74 -66.53 89.32
C ILE A 312 -32.01 -66.08 90.58
N ARG A 313 -31.98 -64.77 90.85
CA ARG A 313 -31.09 -64.16 91.86
C ARG A 313 -31.81 -63.35 92.92
N SER A 314 -33.13 -63.23 92.83
CA SER A 314 -33.94 -62.52 93.83
C SER A 314 -35.21 -63.30 94.18
N VAL A 315 -35.59 -63.27 95.45
CA VAL A 315 -36.80 -63.96 95.98
C VAL A 315 -38.08 -63.48 95.28
N ASN A 316 -38.09 -62.24 94.74
CA ASN A 316 -39.23 -61.67 94.02
C ASN A 316 -39.45 -62.27 92.61
N GLU A 317 -38.50 -63.00 92.04
CA GLU A 317 -38.70 -63.70 90.75
C GLU A 317 -39.48 -65.02 90.92
N ILE A 318 -39.66 -65.48 92.15
CA ILE A 318 -40.33 -66.75 92.49
C ILE A 318 -41.81 -66.50 92.87
N GLU A 319 -42.24 -65.26 93.08
CA GLU A 319 -43.64 -64.90 93.39
C GLU A 319 -44.61 -65.16 92.22
N ASP A 320 -44.12 -65.17 90.97
CA ASP A 320 -44.92 -65.54 89.79
C ASP A 320 -45.04 -67.06 89.58
N PHE A 321 -44.29 -67.86 90.33
CA PHE A 321 -44.41 -69.31 90.35
C PHE A 321 -45.21 -69.72 91.59
N ASP A 322 -46.37 -70.36 91.41
CA ASP A 322 -47.29 -70.82 92.46
C ASP A 322 -46.68 -71.99 93.28
N VAL A 323 -45.59 -71.70 93.99
CA VAL A 323 -44.84 -72.66 94.81
C VAL A 323 -44.63 -72.09 96.20
N GLU A 324 -45.02 -72.88 97.20
CA GLU A 324 -44.97 -72.49 98.60
C GLU A 324 -43.51 -72.40 99.09
N ILE A 325 -43.12 -71.21 99.56
CA ILE A 325 -41.77 -70.92 100.03
C ILE A 325 -41.63 -71.46 101.45
N LEU A 326 -41.03 -72.65 101.59
CA LEU A 326 -40.90 -73.39 102.86
C LEU A 326 -39.82 -72.83 103.81
N GLY A 327 -39.06 -71.81 103.40
CA GLY A 327 -38.08 -71.10 104.23
C GLY A 327 -36.94 -70.49 103.42
N SER A 328 -36.49 -69.29 103.80
CA SER A 328 -35.34 -68.62 103.17
C SER A 328 -34.06 -68.92 103.94
N ILE A 329 -33.06 -69.46 103.24
CA ILE A 329 -31.71 -69.61 103.80
C ILE A 329 -30.97 -68.30 103.50
N PRO A 330 -30.59 -67.51 104.53
CA PRO A 330 -29.82 -66.31 104.30
C PRO A 330 -28.46 -66.70 103.70
N TYR A 331 -28.16 -66.18 102.52
CA TYR A 331 -26.84 -66.36 101.91
C TYR A 331 -25.80 -65.58 102.72
N LEU A 332 -25.04 -66.29 103.56
CA LEU A 332 -23.94 -65.73 104.31
C LEU A 332 -22.68 -65.80 103.45
N ASP A 333 -22.30 -64.66 102.87
CA ASP A 333 -21.05 -64.50 102.13
C ASP A 333 -19.86 -65.11 102.90
N THR A 334 -19.21 -66.12 102.31
CA THR A 334 -17.97 -66.66 102.87
C THR A 334 -16.84 -65.65 102.70
N LYS A 335 -15.93 -65.52 103.68
CA LYS A 335 -14.80 -64.56 103.62
C LYS A 335 -14.02 -64.62 102.29
N LYS A 336 -13.89 -65.79 101.67
CA LYS A 336 -13.24 -65.98 100.35
C LYS A 336 -14.04 -65.40 99.16
N GLU A 337 -15.38 -65.42 99.19
CA GLU A 337 -16.23 -64.86 98.13
C GLU A 337 -16.30 -63.33 98.19
N ARG A 338 -16.33 -62.74 99.40
CA ARG A 338 -16.20 -61.28 99.58
C ARG A 338 -14.88 -60.75 99.03
N VAL A 339 -13.78 -61.47 99.26
CA VAL A 339 -12.47 -61.11 98.70
C VAL A 339 -12.49 -61.19 97.17
N LYS A 340 -13.05 -62.24 96.57
CA LYS A 340 -13.15 -62.37 95.09
C LYS A 340 -14.00 -61.27 94.46
N LYS A 341 -15.14 -60.91 95.06
CA LYS A 341 -16.05 -59.85 94.58
C LYS A 341 -15.45 -58.45 94.77
N ASN A 342 -14.69 -58.22 95.84
CA ASN A 342 -13.97 -56.97 96.03
C ASN A 342 -12.79 -56.82 95.06
N ILE A 343 -12.07 -57.91 94.75
CA ILE A 343 -11.01 -57.90 93.74
C ILE A 343 -11.59 -57.63 92.35
N SER A 344 -12.70 -58.27 91.96
CA SER A 344 -13.31 -58.02 90.64
C SER A 344 -13.86 -56.60 90.49
N ARG A 345 -14.44 -56.03 91.55
CA ARG A 345 -14.86 -54.61 91.56
C ARG A 345 -13.66 -53.68 91.51
N ALA A 346 -12.60 -53.98 92.26
CA ALA A 346 -11.37 -53.19 92.25
C ALA A 346 -10.69 -53.22 90.87
N THR A 347 -10.69 -54.35 90.16
CA THR A 347 -10.14 -54.42 88.79
C THR A 347 -10.94 -53.57 87.81
N VAL A 348 -12.27 -53.58 87.87
CA VAL A 348 -13.11 -52.75 86.98
C VAL A 348 -12.93 -51.26 87.28
N ILE A 349 -12.93 -50.88 88.57
CA ILE A 349 -12.69 -49.49 88.97
C ILE A 349 -11.29 -49.03 88.55
N SER A 350 -10.27 -49.89 88.67
CA SER A 350 -8.91 -49.57 88.24
C SER A 350 -8.83 -49.32 86.72
N ILE A 351 -9.52 -50.12 85.90
CA ILE A 351 -9.55 -49.93 84.43
C ILE A 351 -10.26 -48.63 84.06
N MET A 352 -11.40 -48.31 84.70
CA MET A 352 -12.10 -47.04 84.52
C MET A 352 -11.25 -45.84 84.94
N SER A 353 -10.55 -45.93 86.08
CA SER A 353 -9.65 -44.86 86.54
C SER A 353 -8.43 -44.68 85.63
N ILE A 354 -7.87 -45.76 85.09
CA ILE A 354 -6.78 -45.70 84.11
C ILE A 354 -7.28 -45.03 82.82
N TYR A 355 -8.46 -45.39 82.33
CA TYR A 355 -9.06 -44.76 81.17
C TYR A 355 -9.28 -43.25 81.39
N TYR A 356 -9.84 -42.88 82.54
CA TYR A 356 -10.03 -41.47 82.90
C TYR A 356 -8.70 -40.70 82.99
N LEU A 357 -7.67 -41.30 83.60
CA LEU A 357 -6.33 -40.71 83.68
C LEU A 357 -5.68 -40.53 82.30
N CYS A 358 -5.87 -41.47 81.37
CA CYS A 358 -5.39 -41.32 80.00
C CYS A 358 -6.06 -40.15 79.28
N VAL A 359 -7.39 -39.99 79.45
CA VAL A 359 -8.14 -38.89 78.83
C VAL A 359 -7.71 -37.54 79.42
N VAL A 360 -7.58 -37.45 80.74
CA VAL A 360 -7.11 -36.22 81.41
C VAL A 360 -5.64 -35.92 81.09
N GLY A 361 -4.80 -36.95 81.00
CA GLY A 361 -3.39 -36.81 80.60
C GLY A 361 -3.24 -36.27 79.18
N LEU A 362 -4.05 -36.75 78.24
CA LEU A 362 -4.11 -36.20 76.88
C LEU A 362 -4.58 -34.74 76.86
N PHE A 363 -5.55 -34.38 77.70
CA PHE A 363 -6.02 -33.00 77.84
C PHE A 363 -4.94 -32.05 78.40
N ILE A 364 -4.20 -32.49 79.42
CA ILE A 364 -3.11 -31.71 80.01
C ILE A 364 -1.94 -31.57 79.04
N TYR A 365 -1.55 -32.67 78.37
CA TYR A 365 -0.51 -32.63 77.35
C TYR A 365 -0.85 -31.64 76.23
N GLU A 366 -2.12 -31.59 75.79
CA GLU A 366 -2.55 -30.64 74.78
C GLU A 366 -2.53 -29.20 75.29
N THR A 367 -3.09 -28.92 76.47
CA THR A 367 -3.17 -27.53 76.98
C THR A 367 -1.79 -26.94 77.26
N TYR A 368 -0.82 -27.77 77.68
CA TYR A 368 0.55 -27.33 77.94
C TYR A 368 1.36 -27.15 76.66
N PHE A 369 1.32 -28.13 75.73
CA PHE A 369 2.15 -28.10 74.52
C PHE A 369 1.63 -27.10 73.46
N ARG A 370 0.33 -26.76 73.49
CA ARG A 370 -0.29 -25.82 72.54
C ARG A 370 -0.06 -24.34 72.89
N TRP A 371 0.54 -24.04 74.05
CA TRP A 371 0.94 -22.67 74.44
C TRP A 371 2.42 -22.37 74.19
N GLU A 372 3.24 -23.38 73.87
CA GLU A 372 4.70 -23.24 73.67
C GLU A 372 5.14 -23.20 72.19
N GLN A 373 4.23 -23.39 71.21
CA GLN A 373 4.48 -23.24 69.77
C GLN A 373 3.56 -22.19 69.16
#